data_AF-A0A955YQU8-F1
#
_entry.id   AF-A0A955YQU8-F1
#
_cell.length_a   1.000
_cell.length_b   1.000
_cell.length_c   1.000
_cell.angle_alpha   90.00
_cell.angle_beta   90.00
_cell.angle_gamma   90.00
#
_symmetry.space_group_name_H-M   'P 1'
#
loop_
_entity.id
_entity.type
_entity.pdbx_description
1 polymer ?
#
loop_
_entity_poly.entity_id
_entity_poly.type
_entity_poly.pdbx_seq_one_letter_code
_entity_poly.pdbx_strand_id
1 'polypeptide(L)'
;MIAAADGRFRIYGRETSLGWGWSHSLDEAVWYGRGRVFYKSADGRQIEFHTLDLPERAIRPGQTLSEPYQEFTLRCVEPYRFEVETHAGVVHEFARVPGDPSERMRLMKRRTRDGHTNEFHYDRLGRLEYAVDSGGRIVRFEHNDRGQLTAVKLPLS
;
A
#
# COMPACT_ATOMS: atom_id res chain seq x y z
N MET A 1 3.79 -4.17 20.68
CA MET A 1 3.29 -4.12 22.06
C MET A 1 4.20 -3.17 22.84
N ILE A 2 3.72 -2.01 23.25
CA ILE A 2 4.50 -1.07 24.09
C ILE A 2 3.54 -0.53 25.15
N ALA A 3 3.89 -0.70 26.43
CA ALA A 3 3.11 -0.20 27.55
C ALA A 3 3.17 1.33 27.61
N ALA A 4 2.01 1.98 27.76
CA ALA A 4 1.94 3.37 28.19
C ALA A 4 2.07 3.43 29.73
N ALA A 5 2.64 4.52 30.25
CA ALA A 5 2.98 4.69 31.66
C ALA A 5 1.78 4.74 32.64
N ASP A 6 0.54 4.67 32.15
CA ASP A 6 -0.70 4.80 32.92
C ASP A 6 -1.42 3.45 33.17
N GLY A 7 -0.79 2.31 32.87
CA GLY A 7 -1.36 0.98 33.12
C GLY A 7 -2.60 0.64 32.29
N ARG A 8 -2.96 1.49 31.32
CA ARG A 8 -4.04 1.22 30.36
C ARG A 8 -3.44 0.67 29.08
N PHE A 9 -3.87 -0.53 28.71
CA PHE A 9 -3.58 -1.10 27.39
C PHE A 9 -4.28 -0.25 26.32
N ARG A 10 -3.54 0.66 25.68
CA ARG A 10 -4.01 1.29 24.44
C ARG A 10 -3.75 0.30 23.30
N ILE A 11 -4.82 -0.33 22.82
CA ILE A 11 -4.76 -1.14 21.60
C ILE A 11 -4.63 -0.15 20.45
N TYR A 12 -3.40 0.12 20.01
CA TYR A 12 -3.13 0.90 18.80
C TYR A 12 -3.51 0.06 17.57
N GLY A 13 -4.80 -0.10 17.33
CA GLY A 13 -5.32 -0.62 16.07
C GLY A 13 -5.90 0.52 15.25
N ARG A 14 -5.96 0.32 13.94
CA ARG A 14 -6.76 1.15 13.04
C ARG A 14 -7.87 0.26 12.50
N GLU A 15 -9.04 0.84 12.28
CA GLU A 15 -10.10 0.16 11.57
C GLU A 15 -9.72 -0.05 10.09
N THR A 16 -9.90 -1.27 9.59
CA THR A 16 -9.60 -1.67 8.20
C THR A 16 -10.75 -2.50 7.63
N SER A 17 -10.61 -2.96 6.39
CA SER A 17 -11.55 -3.87 5.75
C SER A 17 -11.69 -5.21 6.50
N LEU A 18 -10.68 -5.67 7.25
CA LEU A 18 -10.74 -6.89 8.07
C LEU A 18 -11.06 -6.63 9.55
N GLY A 19 -11.39 -5.39 9.91
CA GLY A 19 -11.66 -4.99 11.30
C GLY A 19 -10.44 -4.43 12.02
N TRP A 20 -10.59 -4.20 13.33
CA TRP A 20 -9.61 -3.45 14.13
C TRP A 20 -8.25 -4.15 14.20
N GLY A 21 -7.22 -3.51 13.64
CA GLY A 21 -5.83 -3.98 13.71
C GLY A 21 -5.45 -5.10 12.74
N TRP A 22 -6.39 -5.58 11.91
CA TRP A 22 -6.12 -6.59 10.88
C TRP A 22 -5.99 -5.92 9.51
N SER A 23 -5.31 -6.52 8.54
CA SER A 23 -5.33 -6.07 7.13
C SER A 23 -4.95 -7.20 6.21
N HIS A 24 -5.37 -7.17 4.94
CA HIS A 24 -4.93 -8.16 3.97
C HIS A 24 -3.62 -7.73 3.28
N SER A 25 -2.92 -8.67 2.65
CA SER A 25 -1.64 -8.42 1.98
C SER A 25 -1.74 -7.46 0.80
N LEU A 26 -2.94 -7.25 0.24
CA LEU A 26 -3.21 -6.26 -0.81
C LEU A 26 -3.55 -4.84 -0.27
N ASP A 27 -3.47 -4.63 1.06
CA ASP A 27 -3.59 -3.30 1.70
C ASP A 27 -2.25 -2.56 1.76
N GLU A 28 -1.38 -2.82 0.78
CA GLU A 28 -0.14 -2.07 0.60
C GLU A 28 -0.45 -0.63 0.20
N ALA A 29 0.37 0.29 0.69
CA ALA A 29 0.15 1.71 0.44
C ALA A 29 1.43 2.52 0.62
N VAL A 30 1.50 3.64 -0.08
CA VAL A 30 2.47 4.71 0.15
C VAL A 30 1.75 5.92 0.71
N TRP A 31 2.37 6.67 1.61
CA TRP A 31 1.86 7.97 2.06
C TRP A 31 2.97 8.90 2.52
N TYR A 32 2.68 10.20 2.43
CA TYR A 32 3.57 11.22 2.97
C TYR A 32 3.47 11.26 4.50
N GLY A 33 4.60 11.48 5.14
CA GLY A 33 4.70 11.85 6.55
C GLY A 33 5.58 13.08 6.73
N ARG A 34 5.70 13.55 7.97
CA ARG A 34 6.54 14.71 8.28
C ARG A 34 8.01 14.39 8.05
N GLY A 35 8.56 14.86 6.91
CA GLY A 35 9.96 14.64 6.53
C GLY A 35 10.29 13.21 6.12
N ARG A 36 9.28 12.42 5.75
CA ARG A 36 9.41 11.02 5.33
C ARG A 36 8.34 10.67 4.30
N VAL A 37 8.62 9.65 3.50
CA VAL A 37 7.60 8.88 2.78
C VAL A 37 7.56 7.49 3.37
N PHE A 38 6.36 6.99 3.65
CA PHE A 38 6.17 5.66 4.21
C PHE A 38 5.65 4.72 3.12
N TYR A 39 6.12 3.48 3.18
CA TYR A 39 5.58 2.36 2.43
C TYR A 39 5.15 1.28 3.42
N LYS A 40 3.88 0.83 3.33
CA LYS A 40 3.40 -0.37 4.01
C LYS A 40 3.48 -1.54 3.05
N SER A 41 4.28 -2.55 3.39
CA SER A 41 4.40 -3.80 2.64
C SER A 41 3.28 -4.80 2.95
N ALA A 42 3.19 -5.85 2.14
CA ALA A 42 2.19 -6.90 2.21
C ALA A 42 2.12 -7.63 3.56
N ASP A 43 3.23 -7.74 4.27
CA ASP A 43 3.32 -8.33 5.61
C ASP A 43 3.01 -7.33 6.74
N GLY A 44 2.67 -6.08 6.38
CA GLY A 44 2.31 -5.02 7.31
C GLY A 44 3.49 -4.23 7.87
N ARG A 45 4.74 -4.52 7.49
CA ARG A 45 5.89 -3.69 7.87
C ARG A 45 5.74 -2.28 7.30
N GLN A 46 6.31 -1.31 8.01
CA GLN A 46 6.43 0.06 7.53
C GLN A 46 7.89 0.36 7.23
N ILE A 47 8.17 0.68 5.97
CA ILE A 47 9.46 1.10 5.47
C ILE A 47 9.44 2.63 5.41
N GLU A 48 10.48 3.25 5.96
CA GLU A 48 10.60 4.70 6.02
C GLU A 48 11.66 5.18 5.02
N PHE A 49 11.27 6.08 4.12
CA PHE A 49 12.18 6.79 3.23
C PHE A 49 12.33 8.22 3.71
N HIS A 50 13.54 8.59 4.12
CA HIS A 50 13.81 9.92 4.65
C HIS A 50 13.82 10.97 3.54
N THR A 51 13.14 12.09 3.78
CA THR A 51 13.16 13.25 2.87
C THR A 51 13.83 14.46 3.52
N LEU A 52 14.41 14.32 4.72
CA LEU A 52 14.98 15.45 5.49
C LEU A 52 16.10 16.19 4.75
N ASP A 53 16.86 15.47 3.94
CA ASP A 53 17.99 16.00 3.15
C ASP A 53 17.55 16.56 1.79
N LEU A 54 16.27 16.43 1.43
CA LEU A 54 15.72 16.97 0.18
C LEU A 54 15.26 18.44 0.38
N PRO A 55 15.29 19.26 -0.69
CA PRO A 55 14.65 20.58 -0.68
C PRO A 55 13.19 20.48 -0.23
N GLU A 56 12.75 21.44 0.59
CA GLU A 56 11.40 21.48 1.19
C GLU A 56 11.02 20.22 1.99
N ARG A 57 12.00 19.32 2.23
CA ARG A 57 11.80 18.01 2.84
C ARG A 57 10.76 17.17 2.09
N ALA A 58 10.71 17.30 0.77
CA ALA A 58 9.72 16.64 -0.08
C ALA A 58 10.36 15.99 -1.31
N ILE A 59 9.93 14.77 -1.62
CA ILE A 59 10.33 14.07 -2.85
C ILE A 59 9.56 14.64 -4.06
N ARG A 60 10.25 14.87 -5.17
CA ARG A 60 9.71 15.39 -6.43
C ARG A 60 9.67 14.32 -7.53
N PRO A 61 8.81 14.48 -8.55
CA PRO A 61 8.80 13.59 -9.71
C PRO A 61 10.19 13.38 -10.30
N GLY A 62 10.50 12.15 -10.66
CA GLY A 62 11.82 11.71 -11.15
C GLY A 62 12.85 11.38 -10.06
N GLN A 63 12.60 11.73 -8.80
CA GLN A 63 13.54 11.40 -7.70
C GLN A 63 13.32 10.01 -7.14
N THR A 64 14.40 9.40 -6.68
CA THR A 64 14.44 8.09 -6.02
C THR A 64 15.04 8.23 -4.63
N LEU A 65 14.47 7.51 -3.67
CA LEU A 65 14.98 7.31 -2.32
C LEU A 65 15.27 5.84 -2.10
N SER A 66 16.24 5.53 -1.25
CA SER A 66 16.60 4.16 -0.92
C SER A 66 16.53 3.93 0.58
N GLU A 67 16.06 2.76 0.99
CA GLU A 67 16.24 2.22 2.34
C GLU A 67 17.26 1.07 2.23
N PRO A 68 18.55 1.34 2.47
CA PRO A 68 19.62 0.43 2.10
C PRO A 68 19.68 -0.84 2.96
N TYR A 69 19.14 -0.83 4.19
CA TYR A 69 19.23 -1.99 5.07
C TYR A 69 18.28 -3.12 4.66
N GLN A 70 17.14 -2.77 4.07
CA GLN A 70 16.15 -3.73 3.56
C GLN A 70 16.08 -3.77 2.03
N GLU A 71 17.00 -3.06 1.36
CA GLU A 71 17.13 -2.98 -0.11
C GLU A 71 15.80 -2.63 -0.81
N PHE A 72 15.11 -1.60 -0.30
CA PHE A 72 13.97 -1.02 -1.01
C PHE A 72 14.38 0.28 -1.70
N THR A 73 13.83 0.51 -2.89
CA THR A 73 13.87 1.83 -3.53
C THR A 73 12.45 2.37 -3.71
N LEU A 74 12.28 3.67 -3.57
CA LEU A 74 11.02 4.38 -3.81
C LEU A 74 11.28 5.50 -4.81
N ARG A 75 10.57 5.46 -5.93
CA ARG A 75 10.62 6.46 -6.99
C ARG A 75 9.32 7.24 -7.05
N CYS A 76 9.40 8.57 -6.99
CA CYS A 76 8.26 9.42 -7.31
C CYS A 76 8.17 9.53 -8.83
N VAL A 77 7.17 8.89 -9.44
CA VAL A 77 7.00 8.89 -10.89
C VAL A 77 6.42 10.22 -11.34
N GLU A 78 5.32 10.61 -10.69
CA GLU A 78 4.54 11.83 -10.91
C GLU A 78 3.91 12.22 -9.57
N PRO A 79 3.32 13.42 -9.43
CA PRO A 79 2.58 13.77 -8.21
C PRO A 79 1.55 12.69 -7.87
N TYR A 80 1.64 12.16 -6.64
CA TYR A 80 0.78 11.09 -6.14
C TYR A 80 0.87 9.75 -6.89
N ARG A 81 1.94 9.51 -7.66
CA ARG A 81 2.25 8.22 -8.28
C ARG A 81 3.66 7.78 -7.91
N PHE A 82 3.75 6.59 -7.33
CA PHE A 82 5.00 6.05 -6.82
C PHE A 82 5.28 4.67 -7.37
N GLU A 83 6.55 4.34 -7.51
CA GLU A 83 7.03 2.98 -7.63
C GLU A 83 7.85 2.62 -6.40
N VAL A 84 7.67 1.40 -5.90
CA VAL A 84 8.55 0.80 -4.90
C VAL A 84 9.12 -0.48 -5.49
N GLU A 85 10.44 -0.59 -5.54
CA GLU A 85 11.12 -1.84 -5.87
C GLU A 85 11.60 -2.50 -4.58
N THR A 86 11.31 -3.79 -4.45
CA THR A 86 11.73 -4.61 -3.31
C THR A 86 13.09 -5.27 -3.58
N HIS A 87 13.76 -5.78 -2.54
CA HIS A 87 15.01 -6.54 -2.67
C HIS A 87 14.93 -7.72 -3.67
N ALA A 88 13.73 -8.27 -3.87
CA ALA A 88 13.49 -9.37 -4.82
C ALA A 88 13.33 -8.89 -6.28
N GLY A 89 13.51 -7.59 -6.57
CA GLY A 89 13.29 -6.99 -7.89
C GLY A 89 11.81 -6.96 -8.30
N VAL A 90 10.89 -7.05 -7.34
CA VAL A 90 9.46 -6.88 -7.58
C VAL A 90 9.14 -5.39 -7.51
N VAL A 91 8.51 -4.88 -8.57
CA VAL A 91 8.09 -3.47 -8.67
C VAL A 91 6.61 -3.34 -8.34
N HIS A 92 6.30 -2.45 -7.41
CA HIS A 92 4.94 -2.08 -7.02
C HIS A 92 4.65 -0.66 -7.47
N GLU A 93 3.56 -0.46 -8.20
CA GLU A 93 3.09 0.86 -8.61
C GLU A 93 1.94 1.29 -7.71
N PHE A 94 1.97 2.53 -7.21
CA PHE A 94 0.96 3.11 -6.33
C PHE A 94 0.42 4.41 -6.91
N ALA A 95 -0.88 4.65 -6.74
CA ALA A 95 -1.53 5.90 -7.12
C ALA A 95 -2.67 6.28 -6.16
N ARG A 96 -3.13 7.53 -6.21
CA ARG A 96 -4.38 7.90 -5.53
C ARG A 96 -5.56 7.15 -6.15
N VAL A 97 -6.47 6.68 -5.30
CA VAL A 97 -7.76 6.13 -5.69
C VAL A 97 -8.84 7.17 -5.44
N PRO A 98 -9.64 7.56 -6.45
CA PRO A 98 -10.79 8.42 -6.23
C PRO A 98 -11.75 7.82 -5.20
N GLY A 99 -12.18 8.65 -4.24
CA GLY A 99 -13.08 8.22 -3.17
C GLY A 99 -12.41 7.57 -1.96
N ASP A 100 -11.11 7.25 -2.00
CA ASP A 100 -10.36 6.83 -0.81
C ASP A 100 -10.03 8.06 0.08
N PRO A 101 -10.57 8.16 1.30
CA PRO A 101 -10.34 9.31 2.18
C PRO A 101 -8.99 9.26 2.91
N SER A 102 -8.17 8.22 2.72
CA SER A 102 -7.00 7.97 3.56
C SER A 102 -5.76 8.80 3.22
N GLU A 103 -5.82 9.64 2.18
CA GLU A 103 -4.67 10.39 1.61
C GLU A 103 -3.49 9.47 1.19
N ARG A 104 -3.76 8.17 1.05
CA ARG A 104 -2.76 7.17 0.66
C ARG A 104 -2.78 6.94 -0.84
N MET A 105 -1.62 6.60 -1.36
CA MET A 105 -1.49 5.99 -2.68
C MET A 105 -1.60 4.47 -2.49
N ARG A 106 -2.58 3.86 -3.16
CA ARG A 106 -2.91 2.43 -3.06
C ARG A 106 -2.20 1.64 -4.16
N LEU A 107 -1.93 0.36 -3.90
CA LEU A 107 -1.30 -0.54 -4.85
C LEU A 107 -2.17 -0.68 -6.12
N MET A 108 -1.65 -0.29 -7.27
CA MET A 108 -2.33 -0.40 -8.58
C MET A 108 -1.84 -1.60 -9.35
N LYS A 109 -0.55 -1.89 -9.25
CA LYS A 109 0.10 -2.93 -10.04
C LYS A 109 1.29 -3.52 -9.30
N ARG A 110 1.50 -4.81 -9.47
CA ARG A 110 2.71 -5.53 -9.04
C ARG A 110 3.30 -6.24 -10.24
N ARG A 111 4.60 -6.07 -10.47
CA ARG A 111 5.31 -6.73 -11.55
C ARG A 111 6.54 -7.46 -10.99
N THR A 112 6.64 -8.75 -11.26
CA THR A 112 7.84 -9.53 -10.92
C THR A 112 8.96 -9.23 -11.90
N ARG A 113 10.20 -9.61 -11.53
CA ARG A 113 11.37 -9.46 -12.39
C ARG A 113 11.21 -10.14 -13.76
N ASP A 114 10.48 -11.26 -13.80
CA ASP A 114 10.24 -12.04 -15.01
C ASP A 114 9.03 -11.50 -15.83
N GLY A 115 8.48 -10.34 -15.44
CA GLY A 115 7.43 -9.63 -16.17
C GLY A 115 6.00 -10.04 -15.85
N HIS A 116 5.77 -11.04 -14.98
CA HIS A 116 4.42 -11.37 -14.53
C HIS A 116 3.81 -10.21 -13.76
N THR A 117 2.57 -9.90 -14.11
CA THR A 117 1.88 -8.69 -13.64
C THR A 117 0.58 -9.05 -12.95
N ASN A 118 0.31 -8.41 -11.82
CA ASN A 118 -0.99 -8.35 -11.17
C ASN A 118 -1.49 -6.91 -11.16
N GLU A 119 -2.77 -6.70 -11.41
CA GLU A 119 -3.42 -5.38 -11.41
C GLU A 119 -4.54 -5.35 -10.37
N PHE A 120 -4.74 -4.19 -9.75
CA PHE A 120 -5.65 -4.00 -8.63
C PHE A 120 -6.57 -2.82 -8.92
N HIS A 121 -7.87 -3.08 -8.80
CA HIS A 121 -8.92 -2.13 -9.17
C HIS A 121 -9.80 -1.84 -7.98
N TYR A 122 -10.16 -0.57 -7.84
CA TYR A 122 -10.88 -0.06 -6.69
C TYR A 122 -12.22 0.54 -7.13
N ASP A 123 -13.23 0.39 -6.29
CA ASP A 123 -14.54 0.98 -6.50
C ASP A 123 -14.53 2.50 -6.22
N ARG A 124 -15.65 3.16 -6.50
CA ARG A 124 -15.85 4.61 -6.29
C ARG A 124 -15.72 5.07 -4.83
N LEU A 125 -15.70 4.14 -3.86
CA LEU A 125 -15.54 4.40 -2.43
C LEU A 125 -14.10 4.10 -1.97
N GLY A 126 -13.19 3.82 -2.91
CA GLY A 126 -11.79 3.53 -2.60
C GLY A 126 -11.54 2.12 -2.06
N ARG A 127 -12.50 1.18 -2.19
CA ARG A 127 -12.36 -0.19 -1.70
C ARG A 127 -11.86 -1.09 -2.82
N LEU A 128 -10.98 -2.05 -2.52
CA LEU A 128 -10.50 -3.01 -3.51
C LEU A 128 -11.70 -3.78 -4.07
N GLU A 129 -11.98 -3.71 -5.36
CA GLU A 129 -13.14 -4.34 -5.99
C GLU A 129 -12.73 -5.68 -6.63
N TYR A 130 -11.62 -5.69 -7.36
CA TYR A 130 -11.08 -6.90 -7.95
C TYR A 130 -9.58 -6.78 -8.21
N ALA A 131 -8.94 -7.94 -8.32
CA ALA A 131 -7.56 -8.09 -8.78
C ALA A 131 -7.52 -8.99 -10.01
N VAL A 132 -6.64 -8.66 -10.95
CA VAL A 132 -6.36 -9.45 -12.15
C VAL A 132 -4.95 -10.01 -12.02
N ASP A 133 -4.77 -11.30 -12.25
CA ASP A 133 -3.44 -11.91 -12.27
C ASP A 133 -2.80 -11.96 -13.66
N SER A 134 -1.57 -12.48 -13.73
CA SER A 134 -0.79 -12.55 -14.97
C SER A 134 -1.41 -13.46 -16.04
N GLY A 135 -2.34 -14.35 -15.66
CA GLY A 135 -3.10 -15.20 -16.57
C GLY A 135 -4.46 -14.62 -16.96
N GLY A 136 -4.78 -13.40 -16.51
CA GLY A 136 -6.07 -12.75 -16.75
C GLY A 136 -7.20 -13.26 -15.85
N ARG A 137 -6.90 -14.06 -14.81
CA ARG A 137 -7.92 -14.52 -13.87
C ARG A 137 -8.31 -13.38 -12.92
N ILE A 138 -9.60 -13.28 -12.64
CA ILE A 138 -10.17 -12.22 -11.81
C ILE A 138 -10.58 -12.77 -10.45
N VAL A 139 -10.03 -12.19 -9.38
CA VAL A 139 -10.49 -12.40 -8.00
C VAL A 139 -11.27 -11.16 -7.55
N ARG A 140 -12.49 -11.34 -7.04
CA ARG A 140 -13.35 -10.23 -6.59
C ARG A 140 -13.43 -10.14 -5.08
N PHE A 141 -13.59 -8.92 -4.58
CA PHE A 141 -13.65 -8.59 -3.15
C PHE A 141 -14.97 -7.89 -2.85
N GLU A 142 -15.80 -8.48 -1.99
CA GLU A 142 -17.09 -7.93 -1.63
C GLU A 142 -17.04 -7.26 -0.27
N HIS A 143 -17.68 -6.10 -0.16
CA HIS A 143 -17.67 -5.29 1.04
C HIS A 143 -19.10 -4.96 1.47
N ASN A 144 -19.34 -4.92 2.78
CA ASN A 144 -20.60 -4.39 3.31
C ASN A 144 -20.63 -2.85 3.28
N ASP A 145 -21.75 -2.26 3.70
CA ASP A 145 -21.95 -0.80 3.72
C ASP A 145 -21.00 -0.06 4.68
N ARG A 146 -20.41 -0.77 5.64
CA ARG A 146 -19.38 -0.22 6.53
C ARG A 146 -17.97 -0.32 5.95
N GLY A 147 -17.83 -0.82 4.72
CA GLY A 147 -16.54 -1.01 4.06
C GLY A 147 -15.74 -2.21 4.56
N GLN A 148 -16.35 -3.12 5.32
CA GLN A 148 -15.70 -4.34 5.78
C GLN A 148 -15.80 -5.41 4.69
N LEU A 149 -14.69 -6.11 4.43
CA LEU A 149 -14.62 -7.21 3.49
C LEU A 149 -15.45 -8.39 4.02
N THR A 150 -16.43 -8.83 3.25
CA THR A 150 -17.33 -9.93 3.61
C THR A 150 -17.09 -11.19 2.79
N ALA A 151 -16.53 -11.09 1.58
CA ALA A 151 -16.20 -12.25 0.76
C ALA A 151 -15.04 -12.00 -0.21
N VAL A 152 -14.34 -13.08 -0.54
CA VAL A 152 -13.39 -13.14 -1.66
C VAL A 152 -13.89 -14.22 -2.62
N LYS A 153 -14.17 -13.82 -3.86
CA LYS A 153 -14.70 -14.71 -4.91
C LYS A 153 -13.59 -15.06 -5.89
N LEU A 154 -13.22 -16.34 -5.93
CA LEU A 154 -12.26 -16.89 -6.87
C LEU A 154 -12.90 -17.13 -8.25
N PRO A 155 -12.11 -17.19 -9.33
CA PRO A 155 -12.61 -17.64 -10.63
C PRO A 155 -13.24 -19.03 -10.50
N LEU A 156 -14.39 -19.23 -11.14
CA LEU A 156 -14.95 -20.57 -11.29
C LEU A 156 -14.07 -21.33 -12.29
N SER A 157 -13.57 -22.49 -11.86
CA SER A 157 -12.80 -23.43 -12.68
C SER A 157 -13.70 -24.29 -13.55
#